data_AF-A0A0F8WC45-F1
#
_entry.id   AF-A0A0F8WC45-F1
#
_cell.length_a   1.000
_cell.length_b   1.000
_cell.length_c   1.000
_cell.angle_alpha   90.00
_cell.angle_beta   90.00
_cell.angle_gamma   90.00
#
_symmetry.space_group_name_H-M   'P 1'
#
loop_
_entity.id
_entity.type
_entity.pdbx_description
1 polymer ?
#
loop_
_entity_poly.entity_id
_entity_poly.type
_entity_poly.pdbx_seq_one_letter_code
_entity_poly.pdbx_strand_id
1 'polypeptide(L)'
;IEHICTHCKQKFLKWEYKIIKNQKLNFCSKKCVFSFKRLNIDTTRRDFRGLDWDVQRNEVLIRDNGICQKCENSNFVVVHHIIPWRVSKNNDLSNLICVCPKCHMTEENHYRQFRIPTKFMRDKIMENNVRQIQKDRNKL
;
A
#
# COMPACT_ATOMS: atom_id res chain seq x y z
N ILE A 1 23.73 23.41 2.06
CA ILE A 1 24.88 22.50 1.81
C ILE A 1 24.48 21.51 0.73
N GLU A 2 25.33 21.33 -0.28
CA GLU A 2 25.07 20.43 -1.41
C GLU A 2 25.30 18.96 -1.03
N HIS A 3 24.39 18.09 -1.45
CA HIS A 3 24.47 16.64 -1.29
C HIS A 3 24.09 15.93 -2.59
N ILE A 4 24.54 14.69 -2.75
CA ILE A 4 24.17 13.82 -3.87
C ILE A 4 23.08 12.86 -3.41
N CYS A 5 22.00 12.74 -4.17
CA CYS A 5 20.96 11.77 -3.89
C CYS A 5 21.45 10.33 -4.15
N THR A 6 21.31 9.45 -3.16
CA THR A 6 21.65 8.03 -3.26
C THR A 6 20.87 7.32 -4.37
N HIS A 7 19.62 7.72 -4.62
CA HIS A 7 18.77 7.11 -5.65
C HIS A 7 19.04 7.66 -7.06
N CYS A 8 18.66 8.91 -7.33
CA CYS A 8 18.72 9.49 -8.68
C CYS A 8 20.08 10.10 -9.05
N LYS A 9 21.03 10.14 -8.12
CA LYS A 9 22.38 10.71 -8.28
C LYS A 9 22.44 12.21 -8.58
N GLN A 10 21.30 12.91 -8.57
CA GLN A 10 21.26 14.36 -8.72
C GLN A 10 21.71 15.09 -7.44
N LYS A 11 22.31 16.26 -7.64
CA LYS A 11 22.68 17.18 -6.57
C LYS A 11 21.43 17.88 -6.01
N PHE A 12 21.39 18.08 -4.69
CA PHE A 12 20.31 18.79 -4.01
C PHE A 12 20.82 19.50 -2.76
N LEU A 13 20.08 20.51 -2.30
CA LEU A 13 20.45 21.30 -1.12
C LEU A 13 19.76 20.76 0.14
N LYS A 14 20.52 20.66 1.22
CA LYS A 14 20.00 20.53 2.59
C LYS A 14 20.35 21.77 3.41
N TRP A 15 19.40 22.16 4.25
CA TRP A 15 19.63 23.11 5.33
C TRP A 15 20.55 22.49 6.37
N GLU A 16 21.48 23.27 6.91
CA GLU A 16 22.51 22.78 7.83
C GLU A 16 21.91 22.06 9.04
N TYR A 17 20.86 22.62 9.66
CA TYR A 17 20.17 22.00 10.79
C TYR A 17 19.49 20.65 10.46
N LYS A 18 19.27 20.33 9.19
CA LYS A 18 18.72 19.03 8.73
C LYS A 18 19.80 18.00 8.41
N ILE A 19 21.08 18.36 8.56
CA ILE A 19 22.18 17.44 8.34
C ILE A 19 22.35 16.57 9.58
N ILE A 20 22.11 15.27 9.41
CA ILE A 20 22.37 14.29 10.45
C ILE A 20 23.83 13.85 10.31
N LYS A 21 24.64 14.04 11.36
CA LYS A 21 26.03 13.57 11.40
C LYS A 21 26.09 12.07 11.10
N ASN A 22 27.04 11.65 10.27
CA ASN A 22 27.25 10.25 9.86
C ASN A 22 26.12 9.62 9.03
N GLN A 23 25.19 10.42 8.48
CA GLN A 23 24.16 9.90 7.58
C GLN A 23 24.75 9.45 6.24
N LYS A 24 24.82 8.13 6.01
CA LYS A 24 25.33 7.53 4.77
C LYS A 24 24.39 7.72 3.55
N LEU A 25 23.08 7.79 3.78
CA LEU A 25 22.07 7.82 2.72
C LEU A 25 21.37 9.17 2.65
N ASN A 26 21.32 9.75 1.45
CA ASN A 26 20.76 11.09 1.21
C ASN A 26 19.75 11.04 0.05
N PHE A 27 18.59 11.68 0.19
CA PHE A 27 17.55 11.65 -0.82
C PHE A 27 17.01 13.05 -1.11
N CYS A 28 16.87 13.38 -2.40
CA CYS A 28 16.38 14.70 -2.81
C CYS A 28 14.87 14.88 -2.61
N SER A 29 14.12 13.77 -2.50
CA SER A 29 12.67 13.79 -2.34
C SER A 29 12.18 12.50 -1.69
N LYS A 30 10.94 12.52 -1.15
CA LYS A 30 10.25 11.31 -0.69
C LYS A 30 10.17 10.26 -1.79
N LYS A 31 9.89 10.68 -3.04
CA LYS A 31 9.91 9.80 -4.22
C LYS A 31 11.21 9.01 -4.34
N CYS A 32 12.36 9.67 -4.24
CA CYS A 32 13.66 9.01 -4.29
C CYS A 32 13.92 8.06 -3.12
N VAL A 33 13.41 8.37 -1.91
CA VAL A 33 13.44 7.43 -0.78
C VAL A 33 12.69 6.16 -1.14
N PHE A 34 11.49 6.28 -1.69
CA PHE A 34 10.63 5.14 -2.00
C PHE A 34 11.17 4.30 -3.15
N SER A 35 11.59 4.93 -4.24
CA SER A 35 12.19 4.23 -5.36
C SER A 35 13.47 3.49 -4.97
N PHE A 36 14.28 4.05 -4.07
CA PHE A 36 15.44 3.34 -3.51
C PHE A 36 15.01 2.12 -2.70
N LYS A 37 14.03 2.25 -1.79
CA LYS A 37 13.51 1.13 -1.00
C LYS A 37 12.94 0.01 -1.88
N ARG A 38 12.21 0.37 -2.95
CA ARG A 38 11.64 -0.58 -3.92
C ARG A 38 12.73 -1.40 -4.62
N LEU A 39 13.86 -0.79 -4.94
CA LEU A 39 14.99 -1.50 -5.57
C LEU A 39 15.85 -2.28 -4.54
N ASN A 40 15.72 -1.96 -3.25
CA ASN A 40 16.52 -2.55 -2.16
C ASN A 40 15.58 -3.14 -1.11
N ILE A 41 14.70 -4.04 -1.53
CA ILE A 41 13.76 -4.73 -0.62
C ILE A 41 14.56 -5.54 0.40
N ASP A 42 14.28 -5.31 1.68
CA ASP A 42 14.85 -6.09 2.77
C ASP A 42 14.18 -7.47 2.81
N THR A 43 14.84 -8.48 2.24
CA THR A 43 14.34 -9.85 2.19
C THR A 43 14.43 -10.59 3.53
N THR A 44 15.10 -10.00 4.53
CA THR A 44 15.23 -10.59 5.88
C THR A 44 13.98 -10.33 6.72
N ARG A 45 13.28 -9.22 6.47
CA ARG A 45 12.00 -8.91 7.10
C ARG A 45 10.86 -9.60 6.36
N ARG A 46 10.30 -10.66 6.97
CA ARG A 46 9.14 -11.36 6.43
C ARG A 46 7.86 -10.75 7.02
N ASP A 47 7.22 -9.83 6.30
CA ASP A 47 5.82 -9.51 6.58
C ASP A 47 4.96 -10.72 6.19
N PHE A 48 3.93 -11.04 6.97
CA PHE A 48 2.99 -12.12 6.65
C PHE A 48 2.19 -11.84 5.37
N ARG A 49 2.22 -10.59 4.89
CA ARG A 49 1.66 -10.10 3.63
C ARG A 49 2.66 -10.12 2.47
N GLY A 50 3.83 -10.73 2.64
CA GLY A 50 4.84 -10.85 1.60
C GLY A 50 5.91 -9.76 1.65
N LEU A 51 7.04 -10.00 0.98
CA LEU A 51 8.24 -9.15 1.04
C LEU A 51 8.03 -7.75 0.44
N ASP A 52 7.08 -7.60 -0.48
CA ASP A 52 6.81 -6.33 -1.17
C ASP A 52 5.74 -5.49 -0.48
N TRP A 53 5.12 -5.97 0.62
CA TRP A 53 4.03 -5.29 1.31
C TRP A 53 4.37 -3.84 1.67
N ASP A 54 5.53 -3.61 2.28
CA ASP A 54 5.94 -2.26 2.68
C ASP A 54 6.13 -1.32 1.49
N VAL A 55 6.59 -1.84 0.35
CA VAL A 55 6.73 -1.07 -0.88
C VAL A 55 5.36 -0.69 -1.41
N GLN A 56 4.48 -1.68 -1.62
CA GLN A 56 3.15 -1.46 -2.19
C GLN A 56 2.28 -0.58 -1.29
N ARG A 57 2.33 -0.80 0.03
CA ARG A 57 1.65 0.04 1.02
C ARG A 57 2.03 1.52 0.89
N ASN A 58 3.31 1.82 0.71
CA ASN A 58 3.76 3.20 0.57
C ASN A 58 3.33 3.81 -0.77
N GLU A 59 3.39 3.06 -1.87
CA GLU A 59 2.90 3.50 -3.18
C GLU A 59 1.41 3.86 -3.14
N VAL A 60 0.60 3.07 -2.44
CA VAL A 60 -0.84 3.35 -2.25
C VAL A 60 -1.06 4.61 -1.43
N LEU A 61 -0.30 4.81 -0.34
CA LEU A 61 -0.37 6.04 0.46
C LEU A 61 -0.02 7.29 -0.36
N ILE A 62 0.93 7.19 -1.28
CA ILE A 62 1.29 8.30 -2.18
C ILE A 62 0.19 8.53 -3.21
N ARG A 63 -0.25 7.47 -3.89
CA ARG A 63 -1.32 7.51 -4.90
C ARG A 63 -2.59 8.17 -4.34
N ASP A 64 -2.95 7.80 -3.13
CA ASP A 64 -4.19 8.22 -2.47
C ASP A 64 -3.99 9.49 -1.62
N ASN A 65 -2.82 10.14 -1.68
CA ASN A 65 -2.44 11.31 -0.88
C ASN A 65 -2.60 11.13 0.64
N GLY A 66 -2.60 9.89 1.14
CA GLY A 66 -2.88 9.57 2.54
C GLY A 66 -4.31 9.94 2.96
N ILE A 67 -5.25 9.93 2.02
CA ILE A 67 -6.66 10.27 2.21
C ILE A 67 -7.52 9.02 2.03
N CYS A 68 -8.55 8.85 2.86
CA CYS A 68 -9.53 7.79 2.68
C CYS A 68 -10.25 7.92 1.33
N GLN A 69 -10.14 6.91 0.48
CA GLN A 69 -10.74 6.92 -0.85
C GLN A 69 -12.26 6.62 -0.84
N LYS A 70 -12.86 6.43 0.35
CA LYS A 70 -14.31 6.23 0.51
C LYS A 70 -15.05 7.42 1.08
N CYS A 71 -14.38 8.25 1.88
CA CYS A 71 -15.04 9.34 2.61
C CYS A 71 -14.15 10.58 2.82
N GLU A 72 -13.01 10.64 2.14
CA GLU A 72 -12.09 11.79 2.11
C GLU A 72 -11.45 12.17 3.47
N ASN A 73 -11.67 11.38 4.51
CA ASN A 73 -11.05 11.58 5.82
C ASN A 73 -9.55 11.26 5.75
N SER A 74 -8.70 12.18 6.19
CA SER A 74 -7.24 12.05 6.25
C SER A 74 -6.71 11.57 7.62
N ASN A 75 -7.57 11.37 8.61
CA ASN A 75 -7.17 10.97 9.96
C ASN A 75 -6.95 9.46 10.06
N PHE A 76 -5.76 9.07 10.52
CA PHE A 76 -5.38 7.68 10.81
C PHE A 76 -5.63 6.71 9.64
N VAL A 77 -5.32 7.16 8.42
CA VAL A 77 -5.53 6.37 7.20
C VAL A 77 -4.61 5.15 7.17
N VAL A 78 -5.18 4.01 6.82
CA VAL A 78 -4.50 2.72 6.66
C VAL A 78 -4.71 2.16 5.26
N VAL A 79 -3.82 1.27 4.81
CA VAL A 79 -3.98 0.56 3.53
C VAL A 79 -4.69 -0.78 3.78
N HIS A 80 -5.78 -0.99 3.08
CA HIS A 80 -6.61 -2.19 3.13
C HIS A 80 -6.53 -2.97 1.82
N HIS A 81 -6.60 -4.30 1.90
CA HIS A 81 -6.73 -5.17 0.73
C HIS A 81 -8.20 -5.25 0.31
N ILE A 82 -8.55 -4.78 -0.89
CA ILE A 82 -9.91 -4.84 -1.45
C ILE A 82 -10.40 -6.29 -1.48
N ILE A 83 -9.61 -7.21 -2.03
CA ILE A 83 -9.79 -8.65 -1.88
C ILE A 83 -8.82 -9.13 -0.78
N PRO A 84 -9.31 -9.70 0.34
CA PRO A 84 -8.50 -10.01 1.50
C PRO A 84 -7.24 -10.82 1.17
N TRP A 85 -6.11 -10.47 1.79
CA TRP A 85 -4.82 -11.17 1.62
C TRP A 85 -4.91 -12.69 1.82
N ARG A 86 -5.72 -13.14 2.78
CA ARG A 86 -5.95 -14.58 3.05
C ARG A 86 -6.52 -15.34 1.85
N VAL A 87 -7.12 -14.64 0.89
CA VAL A 87 -7.69 -15.20 -0.34
C VAL A 87 -6.81 -14.88 -1.54
N SER A 88 -6.51 -13.61 -1.79
CA SER A 88 -5.84 -13.18 -3.02
C SER A 88 -4.35 -13.43 -3.02
N LYS A 89 -3.69 -13.34 -1.86
CA LYS A 89 -2.22 -13.27 -1.75
C LYS A 89 -1.62 -12.23 -2.71
N ASN A 90 -2.36 -11.16 -2.96
CA ASN A 90 -2.02 -10.16 -3.98
C ASN A 90 -1.90 -8.75 -3.36
N ASN A 91 -0.73 -8.13 -3.53
CA ASN A 91 -0.42 -6.76 -3.13
C ASN A 91 -0.45 -5.75 -4.29
N ASP A 92 -0.95 -6.13 -5.46
CA ASP A 92 -1.12 -5.22 -6.59
C ASP A 92 -1.86 -3.96 -6.15
N LEU A 93 -1.43 -2.81 -6.64
CA LEU A 93 -2.03 -1.51 -6.30
C LEU A 93 -3.54 -1.47 -6.56
N SER A 94 -4.00 -2.21 -7.59
CA SER A 94 -5.42 -2.35 -7.92
C SER A 94 -6.23 -3.10 -6.85
N ASN A 95 -5.57 -3.89 -6.01
CA ASN A 95 -6.15 -4.61 -4.88
C ASN A 95 -5.94 -3.89 -3.53
N LEU A 96 -5.37 -2.69 -3.53
CA LEU A 96 -5.08 -1.93 -2.31
C LEU A 96 -5.76 -0.54 -2.32
N ILE A 97 -6.22 -0.11 -1.16
CA ILE A 97 -6.94 1.16 -1.00
C ILE A 97 -6.63 1.84 0.35
N CYS A 98 -6.43 3.15 0.36
CA CYS A 98 -6.40 3.94 1.59
C CYS A 98 -7.80 4.14 2.19
N VAL A 99 -7.98 3.79 3.45
CA VAL A 99 -9.24 3.96 4.20
C VAL A 99 -9.00 4.47 5.61
N CYS A 100 -9.93 5.26 6.14
CA CYS A 100 -9.94 5.65 7.56
C CYS A 100 -10.43 4.48 8.44
N PRO A 101 -10.26 4.53 9.77
CA PRO A 101 -10.65 3.44 10.67
C PRO A 101 -12.12 3.02 10.56
N LYS A 102 -13.04 4.00 10.39
CA LYS A 102 -14.48 3.74 10.21
C LYS A 102 -14.74 2.91 8.94
N CYS A 103 -14.23 3.37 7.80
CA CYS A 103 -14.38 2.67 6.53
C CYS A 103 -13.65 1.32 6.54
N HIS A 104 -12.48 1.23 7.15
CA HIS A 104 -11.75 -0.03 7.31
C HIS A 104 -12.60 -1.09 8.02
N MET A 105 -13.26 -0.73 9.12
CA MET A 105 -14.15 -1.64 9.84
C MET A 105 -15.35 -2.08 9.00
N THR A 106 -15.94 -1.16 8.22
CA THR A 106 -17.02 -1.49 7.28
C THR A 106 -16.57 -2.55 6.26
N GLU A 107 -15.39 -2.40 5.67
CA GLU A 107 -14.86 -3.38 4.70
C GLU A 107 -14.55 -4.74 5.35
N GLU A 108 -13.90 -4.73 6.51
CA GLU A 108 -13.60 -5.96 7.26
C GLU A 108 -14.88 -6.74 7.59
N ASN A 109 -15.95 -6.04 7.99
CA ASN A 109 -17.22 -6.66 8.33
C ASN A 109 -17.95 -7.22 7.11
N HIS A 110 -17.85 -6.57 5.95
CA HIS A 110 -18.40 -7.11 4.70
C HIS A 110 -17.84 -8.52 4.45
N TYR A 111 -16.54 -8.74 4.64
CA TYR A 111 -15.92 -10.05 4.45
C TYR A 111 -16.09 -11.05 5.60
N ARG A 112 -16.48 -10.61 6.80
CA ARG A 112 -16.78 -11.52 7.93
C ARG A 112 -18.14 -12.19 7.78
N GLN A 113 -19.10 -11.51 7.15
CA GLN A 113 -20.44 -12.06 6.87
C GLN A 113 -20.36 -13.23 5.89
N PHE A 114 -19.43 -13.17 4.94
CA PHE A 114 -19.03 -14.32 4.14
C PHE A 114 -18.07 -15.19 4.99
N ARG A 115 -18.62 -16.11 5.80
CA ARG A 115 -17.82 -17.18 6.41
C ARG A 115 -17.25 -18.04 5.27
N ILE A 116 -16.11 -17.66 4.69
CA ILE A 116 -15.46 -18.41 3.60
C ILE A 116 -14.94 -19.73 4.21
N PRO A 117 -15.59 -20.89 3.99
CA PRO A 117 -15.17 -22.14 4.58
C PRO A 117 -14.14 -22.77 3.65
N THR A 118 -12.91 -22.84 4.14
CA THR A 118 -11.80 -23.65 3.61
C THR A 118 -11.48 -23.44 2.11
N LYS A 119 -10.43 -24.14 1.64
CA LYS A 119 -9.82 -23.96 0.30
C LYS A 119 -10.77 -24.25 -0.86
N PHE A 120 -11.80 -25.07 -0.64
CA PHE A 120 -12.66 -25.60 -1.70
C PHE A 120 -13.78 -24.65 -2.16
N MET A 121 -14.33 -23.81 -1.27
CA MET A 121 -15.35 -22.82 -1.67
C MET A 121 -14.72 -21.54 -2.27
N ARG A 122 -13.41 -21.32 -2.07
CA ARG A 122 -12.68 -20.14 -2.57
C ARG A 122 -12.72 -20.03 -4.09
N ASP A 123 -12.52 -21.13 -4.79
CA ASP A 123 -12.41 -21.12 -6.26
C ASP A 123 -13.76 -20.81 -6.92
N LYS A 124 -14.86 -21.36 -6.38
CA LYS A 124 -16.22 -21.19 -6.92
C LYS A 124 -16.88 -19.83 -6.57
N ILE A 125 -16.53 -19.24 -5.42
CA ILE A 125 -17.06 -17.94 -5.00
C ILE A 125 -16.30 -16.78 -5.67
N MET A 126 -14.99 -16.93 -5.91
CA MET A 126 -14.18 -15.90 -6.59
C MET A 126 -14.61 -15.69 -8.04
N GLU A 127 -14.95 -16.76 -8.78
CA GLU A 127 -15.47 -16.63 -10.15
C GLU A 127 -16.80 -15.86 -10.21
N ASN A 128 -17.67 -16.04 -9.23
CA ASN A 128 -18.99 -15.38 -9.20
C ASN A 128 -18.92 -13.94 -8.67
N ASN A 129 -18.10 -13.67 -7.66
CA ASN A 129 -17.98 -12.34 -7.07
C ASN A 129 -17.17 -11.36 -7.94
N VAL A 130 -16.14 -11.83 -8.67
CA VAL A 130 -15.44 -10.98 -9.65
C VAL A 130 -16.39 -10.52 -10.75
N ARG A 131 -17.26 -11.41 -11.24
CA ARG A 131 -18.29 -11.09 -12.24
C ARG A 131 -19.31 -10.09 -11.71
N GLN A 132 -19.67 -10.15 -10.43
CA GLN A 132 -20.64 -9.23 -9.82
C GLN A 132 -20.01 -7.85 -9.54
N ILE A 133 -18.80 -7.80 -8.97
CA ILE A 133 -18.07 -6.54 -8.70
C ILE A 133 -17.74 -5.80 -10.01
N GLN A 134 -17.42 -6.51 -11.09
CA GLN A 134 -17.23 -5.90 -12.41
C GLN A 134 -18.54 -5.36 -13.01
N LYS A 135 -19.67 -6.04 -12.81
CA LYS A 135 -20.99 -5.56 -13.24
C LYS A 135 -21.44 -4.32 -12.48
N ASP A 136 -21.17 -4.25 -11.18
CA ASP A 136 -21.58 -3.14 -10.33
C ASP A 136 -20.67 -1.91 -10.53
N ARG A 137 -19.41 -2.11 -10.94
CA ARG A 137 -18.51 -1.02 -11.37
C ARG A 137 -18.84 -0.43 -12.74
N ASN A 138 -19.43 -1.20 -13.67
CA ASN A 138 -19.80 -0.72 -15.01
C ASN A 138 -21.16 0.00 -15.05
N LYS A 139 -21.80 0.21 -13.89
CA LYS A 139 -23.09 0.91 -13.74
C LYS A 139 -22.97 2.29 -13.08
N LEU A 140 -21.75 2.74 -12.76
CA LEU A 140 -21.39 4.09 -12.35
C LEU A 140 -20.62 4.76 -13.48
#